data_AF-A0A8J2KML0-F1
#
_entry.id   AF-A0A8J2KML0-F1
#
_cell.length_a   1.000
_cell.length_b   1.000
_cell.length_c   1.000
_cell.angle_alpha   90.00
_cell.angle_beta   90.00
_cell.angle_gamma   90.00
#
_symmetry.space_group_name_H-M   'P 1'
#
loop_
_entity.id
_entity.type
_entity.pdbx_description
1 polymer ?
#
loop_
_entity_poly.entity_id
_entity_poly.type
_entity_poly.pdbx_seq_one_letter_code
_entity_poly.pdbx_strand_id
1 'polypeptide(L)'
;TRVASKNVYGIGENEQKTYRHQFEKFIKYALWARDNSPDGTTNIYGVQPIYTVLEDDGRAHTVLIVNSNAQEFEMTPAPGIVYRTIGGILDIYLFMGPTPENTVQQLTQAIGRQQIPPYWGLGFQLSRWGYDNLENMNAAINRTRVANIPQ
;
A
#
# COMPACT_ATOMS: atom_id res chain seq x y z
N THR A 1 12.84 -11.53 -10.48
CA THR A 1 12.13 -12.61 -11.20
C THR A 1 11.48 -12.07 -12.46
N ARG A 2 11.14 -12.92 -13.44
CA ARG A 2 10.06 -12.60 -14.38
C ARG A 2 8.71 -12.77 -13.68
N VAL A 3 7.69 -12.05 -14.12
CA VAL A 3 6.29 -12.19 -13.65
C VAL A 3 5.42 -12.80 -14.75
N ALA A 4 4.33 -13.47 -14.36
CA ALA A 4 3.46 -14.19 -15.29
C ALA A 4 2.74 -13.27 -16.29
N SER A 5 2.40 -12.04 -15.89
CA SER A 5 1.77 -11.02 -16.73
C SER A 5 2.31 -9.61 -16.41
N LYS A 6 1.85 -8.59 -17.15
CA LYS A 6 2.08 -7.17 -16.81
C LYS A 6 1.11 -6.61 -15.76
N ASN A 7 0.16 -7.40 -15.25
CA ASN A 7 -0.85 -6.95 -14.30
C ASN A 7 -0.37 -7.13 -12.87
N VAL A 8 0.54 -6.24 -12.45
CA VAL A 8 1.14 -6.23 -11.12
C VAL A 8 0.71 -5.00 -10.31
N TYR A 9 0.44 -5.22 -9.02
CA TYR A 9 -0.12 -4.27 -8.05
C TYR A 9 0.59 -4.40 -6.70
N GLY A 10 0.71 -3.33 -5.92
CA GLY A 10 1.27 -3.35 -4.55
C GLY A 10 2.50 -2.46 -4.38
N ILE A 11 3.48 -2.90 -3.59
CA ILE A 11 4.79 -2.25 -3.34
C ILE A 11 4.65 -0.85 -2.75
N GLY A 12 4.55 -0.77 -1.42
CA GLY A 12 4.35 0.50 -0.69
C GLY A 12 5.51 0.88 0.25
N GLU A 13 5.53 2.11 0.78
CA GLU A 13 4.58 3.20 0.51
C GLU A 13 5.19 4.24 -0.46
N ASN A 14 4.39 4.70 -1.43
CA ASN A 14 4.79 5.64 -2.50
C ASN A 14 3.56 6.14 -3.28
N GLU A 15 3.68 7.26 -4.02
CA GLU A 15 2.59 7.90 -4.76
C GLU A 15 2.40 7.30 -6.16
N GLN A 16 1.70 6.17 -6.23
CA GLN A 16 1.47 5.46 -7.50
C GLN A 16 0.41 6.13 -8.37
N LYS A 17 0.84 6.78 -9.46
CA LYS A 17 -0.03 7.46 -10.43
C LYS A 17 -0.97 6.52 -11.21
N THR A 18 -0.73 5.21 -11.16
CA THR A 18 -1.64 4.15 -11.65
C THR A 18 -1.54 2.92 -10.76
N TYR A 19 -2.67 2.34 -10.34
CA TYR A 19 -2.69 1.16 -9.45
C TYR A 19 -1.99 -0.08 -10.05
N ARG A 20 -2.07 -0.26 -11.37
CA ARG A 20 -1.20 -1.22 -12.09
C ARG A 20 0.14 -0.56 -12.36
N HIS A 21 1.25 -1.26 -12.05
CA HIS A 21 2.60 -0.81 -12.38
C HIS A 21 2.86 -0.71 -13.90
N GLN A 22 3.85 0.09 -14.28
CA GLN A 22 4.31 0.27 -15.66
C GLN A 22 5.71 -0.34 -15.80
N PHE A 23 5.90 -1.24 -16.77
CA PHE A 23 7.15 -1.99 -16.96
C PHE A 23 8.08 -1.34 -18.00
N GLU A 24 7.53 -0.45 -18.82
CA GLU A 24 8.15 0.13 -20.01
C GLU A 24 9.23 1.19 -19.72
N LYS A 25 9.40 1.59 -18.45
CA LYS A 25 10.15 2.79 -18.05
C LYS A 25 11.26 2.56 -17.01
N PHE A 26 11.59 1.30 -16.67
CA PHE A 26 12.57 0.98 -15.61
C PHE A 26 12.25 1.68 -14.27
N ILE A 27 10.97 1.74 -13.91
CA ILE A 27 10.51 2.47 -12.73
C ILE A 27 11.02 1.77 -11.47
N LYS A 28 11.66 2.56 -10.61
CA LYS A 28 12.19 2.14 -9.31
C LYS A 28 11.30 2.67 -8.20
N TYR A 29 10.99 1.82 -7.24
CA TYR A 29 10.30 2.17 -6.01
C TYR A 29 11.25 1.87 -4.85
N ALA A 30 11.66 2.91 -4.12
CA ALA A 30 12.47 2.77 -2.92
C ALA A 30 11.55 2.62 -1.71
N LEU A 31 11.86 1.64 -0.84
CA LEU A 31 11.11 1.36 0.38
C LEU A 31 12.06 1.56 1.56
N TRP A 32 11.87 2.69 2.24
CA TRP A 32 12.48 3.01 3.53
C TRP A 32 11.59 4.00 4.25
N ALA A 33 11.25 3.74 5.51
CA ALA A 33 10.29 4.56 6.26
C ALA A 33 10.85 5.98 6.46
N ARG A 34 10.11 6.99 5.99
CA ARG A 34 10.54 8.40 6.04
C ARG A 34 9.35 9.35 6.15
N ASP A 35 9.48 10.37 6.99
CA ASP A 35 8.60 11.53 6.98
C ASP A 35 8.80 12.36 5.69
N ASN A 36 7.83 12.31 4.79
CA ASN A 36 7.95 12.86 3.44
C ASN A 36 6.55 13.01 2.80
N SER A 37 6.28 14.16 2.17
CA SER A 37 5.09 14.32 1.33
C SER A 37 5.09 13.31 0.18
N PRO A 38 3.93 12.80 -0.26
CA PRO A 38 3.84 11.99 -1.47
C PRO A 38 4.35 12.74 -2.71
N ASP A 39 5.36 12.18 -3.38
CA ASP A 39 5.85 12.62 -4.70
C ASP A 39 6.34 11.41 -5.50
N GLY A 40 5.51 10.94 -6.43
CA GLY A 40 5.78 9.82 -7.34
C GLY A 40 6.42 8.59 -6.67
N THR A 41 7.67 8.33 -7.03
CA THR A 41 8.42 7.13 -6.63
C THR A 41 9.16 7.26 -5.29
N THR A 42 9.04 8.38 -4.58
CA THR A 42 9.46 8.47 -3.18
C THR A 42 8.55 7.55 -2.33
N ASN A 43 9.04 6.85 -1.30
CA ASN A 43 10.06 7.34 -0.38
C ASN A 43 9.39 7.97 0.87
N ILE A 44 8.25 7.43 1.30
CA ILE A 44 7.37 8.01 2.33
C ILE A 44 7.24 7.07 3.56
N TYR A 45 6.15 7.16 4.32
CA TYR A 45 6.06 6.69 5.70
C TYR A 45 6.22 5.18 5.89
N GLY A 46 5.49 4.37 5.13
CA GLY A 46 5.43 2.91 5.27
C GLY A 46 6.40 2.10 4.39
N VAL A 47 6.61 0.84 4.78
CA VAL A 47 7.38 -0.15 4.02
C VAL A 47 6.53 -1.41 3.87
N GLN A 48 6.18 -1.76 2.63
CA GLN A 48 5.27 -2.84 2.25
C GLN A 48 5.85 -3.61 1.04
N PRO A 49 6.84 -4.50 1.25
CA PRO A 49 7.51 -5.29 0.21
C PRO A 49 6.65 -6.48 -0.27
N ILE A 50 5.44 -6.16 -0.76
CA ILE A 50 4.39 -7.11 -1.15
C ILE A 50 3.88 -6.72 -2.54
N TYR A 51 3.77 -7.68 -3.45
CA TYR A 51 3.11 -7.47 -4.75
C TYR A 51 2.19 -8.62 -5.14
N THR A 52 1.12 -8.31 -5.86
CA THR A 52 0.15 -9.26 -6.42
C THR A 52 0.21 -9.22 -7.94
N VAL A 53 0.22 -10.37 -8.58
CA VAL A 53 0.16 -10.56 -10.03
C VAL A 53 -1.20 -11.16 -10.37
N LEU A 54 -1.92 -10.56 -11.33
CA LEU A 54 -3.11 -11.13 -11.96
C LEU A 54 -2.69 -11.79 -13.27
N GLU A 55 -2.75 -13.12 -13.34
CA GLU A 55 -2.35 -13.95 -14.46
C GLU A 55 -3.33 -13.83 -15.63
N ASP A 56 -2.89 -14.16 -16.85
CA ASP A 56 -3.68 -13.94 -18.08
C ASP A 56 -4.91 -14.88 -18.20
N ASP A 57 -5.01 -15.91 -17.35
CA ASP A 57 -6.19 -16.78 -17.20
C ASP A 57 -7.18 -16.29 -16.11
N GLY A 58 -6.88 -15.16 -15.45
CA GLY A 58 -7.68 -14.57 -14.37
C GLY A 58 -7.36 -15.08 -12.96
N ARG A 59 -6.40 -16.01 -12.80
CA ARG A 59 -5.87 -16.39 -11.48
C ARG A 59 -4.98 -15.28 -10.91
N ALA A 60 -4.71 -15.32 -9.61
CA ALA A 60 -3.77 -14.40 -8.98
C ALA A 60 -2.83 -15.11 -8.00
N HIS A 61 -1.63 -14.56 -7.86
CA HIS A 61 -0.71 -14.89 -6.77
C HIS A 61 -0.12 -13.61 -6.14
N THR A 62 0.15 -13.66 -4.84
CA THR A 62 0.80 -12.59 -4.08
C THR A 62 2.15 -13.07 -3.55
N VAL A 63 3.17 -12.23 -3.65
CA VAL A 63 4.52 -12.46 -3.12
C VAL A 63 4.80 -11.43 -2.02
N LEU A 64 5.23 -11.91 -0.86
CA LEU A 64 5.73 -11.12 0.27
C LEU A 64 7.21 -11.43 0.45
N ILE A 65 8.05 -10.40 0.60
CA ILE A 65 9.45 -10.53 0.98
C ILE A 65 9.60 -10.02 2.42
N VAL A 66 9.91 -10.90 3.38
CA VAL A 66 10.03 -10.54 4.80
C VAL A 66 11.43 -9.97 5.05
N ASN A 67 11.61 -8.70 4.71
CA ASN A 67 12.85 -7.96 4.88
C ASN A 67 12.55 -6.50 5.25
N SER A 68 13.22 -5.98 6.29
CA SER A 68 13.00 -4.63 6.84
C SER A 68 14.20 -3.69 6.64
N ASN A 69 15.20 -4.08 5.85
CA ASN A 69 16.28 -3.20 5.44
C ASN A 69 15.80 -2.26 4.32
N ALA A 70 16.55 -1.19 4.03
CA ALA A 70 16.28 -0.34 2.89
C ALA A 70 16.38 -1.14 1.59
N GLN A 71 15.35 -1.05 0.76
CA GLN A 71 15.14 -1.95 -0.38
C GLN A 71 14.53 -1.24 -1.60
N GLU A 72 14.75 -1.77 -2.79
CA GLU A 72 14.29 -1.23 -4.07
C GLU A 72 13.60 -2.33 -4.88
N PHE A 73 12.46 -1.98 -5.50
CA PHE A 73 11.79 -2.76 -6.53
C PHE A 73 11.89 -2.02 -7.87
N GLU A 74 12.44 -2.68 -8.90
CA GLU A 74 12.67 -2.12 -10.23
C GLU A 74 11.89 -2.89 -11.31
N MET A 75 11.05 -2.19 -12.07
CA MET A 75 10.11 -2.73 -13.06
C MET A 75 10.70 -2.77 -14.47
N THR A 76 10.95 -3.95 -15.01
CA THR A 76 11.70 -4.16 -16.27
C THR A 76 10.84 -4.59 -17.47
N PRO A 77 11.09 -4.12 -18.71
CA PRO A 77 10.15 -4.29 -19.84
C PRO A 77 9.86 -5.73 -20.28
N ALA A 78 10.81 -6.66 -20.05
CA ALA A 78 10.64 -8.09 -20.34
C ALA A 78 10.04 -8.77 -19.08
N PRO A 79 8.71 -8.71 -18.92
CA PRO A 79 8.04 -8.33 -17.68
C PRO A 79 8.62 -9.02 -16.46
N GLY A 80 9.31 -8.23 -15.64
CA GLY A 80 10.07 -8.75 -14.52
C GLY A 80 10.36 -7.68 -13.48
N ILE A 81 10.47 -8.14 -12.23
CA ILE A 81 10.76 -7.35 -11.05
C ILE A 81 12.17 -7.68 -10.60
N VAL A 82 13.04 -6.69 -10.53
CA VAL A 82 14.34 -6.79 -9.85
C VAL A 82 14.15 -6.27 -8.43
N TYR A 83 14.46 -7.10 -7.45
CA TYR A 83 14.44 -6.75 -6.03
C TYR A 83 15.89 -6.56 -5.55
N ARG A 84 16.13 -5.51 -4.78
CA ARG A 84 17.43 -5.20 -4.16
C ARG A 84 17.19 -4.84 -2.69
N THR A 85 18.07 -5.29 -1.79
CA THR A 85 18.07 -4.88 -0.37
C THR A 85 19.49 -4.69 0.11
N ILE A 86 19.71 -3.79 1.06
CA ILE A 86 21.04 -3.51 1.63
C ILE A 86 21.46 -4.53 2.72
N GLY A 87 20.60 -5.47 3.09
CA GLY A 87 20.91 -6.45 4.14
C GLY A 87 19.79 -7.43 4.46
N GLY A 88 19.92 -8.14 5.58
CA GLY A 88 18.99 -9.18 6.01
C GLY A 88 19.12 -10.46 5.18
N ILE A 89 18.02 -11.18 5.05
CA ILE A 89 17.91 -12.40 4.23
C ILE A 89 16.81 -12.25 3.17
N LEU A 90 16.78 -13.17 2.20
CA LEU A 90 15.69 -13.31 1.24
C LEU A 90 14.68 -14.35 1.76
N ASP A 91 13.91 -14.00 2.78
CA ASP A 91 12.74 -14.78 3.21
C ASP A 91 11.52 -14.36 2.36
N ILE A 92 10.90 -15.32 1.66
CA ILE A 92 9.93 -15.05 0.58
C ILE A 92 8.75 -16.02 0.68
N TYR A 93 7.54 -15.47 0.80
CA TYR A 93 6.28 -16.22 0.87
C TYR A 93 5.47 -16.00 -0.41
N LEU A 94 4.88 -17.08 -0.92
CA LEU A 94 4.02 -17.08 -2.11
C LEU A 94 2.62 -17.57 -1.74
N PHE A 95 1.60 -16.77 -2.07
CA PHE A 95 0.20 -17.05 -1.80
C PHE A 95 -0.52 -17.24 -3.14
N MET A 96 -1.00 -18.44 -3.43
CA MET A 96 -1.34 -18.91 -4.79
C MET A 96 -2.84 -18.82 -5.15
N GLY A 97 -3.62 -18.03 -4.41
CA GLY A 97 -5.00 -17.68 -4.78
C GLY A 97 -5.99 -18.84 -4.59
N PRO A 98 -6.88 -19.13 -5.56
CA PRO A 98 -6.79 -18.74 -6.96
C PRO A 98 -7.24 -17.31 -7.30
N THR A 99 -8.16 -16.69 -6.55
CA THR A 99 -8.61 -15.31 -6.84
C THR A 99 -7.78 -14.25 -6.08
N PRO A 100 -7.81 -12.97 -6.48
CA PRO A 100 -7.17 -11.89 -5.72
C PRO A 100 -7.63 -11.80 -4.26
N GLU A 101 -8.90 -12.10 -3.98
CA GLU A 101 -9.44 -12.14 -2.62
C GLU A 101 -8.83 -13.31 -1.83
N ASN A 102 -8.59 -14.46 -2.47
CA ASN A 102 -7.95 -15.59 -1.81
C ASN A 102 -6.48 -15.34 -1.50
N THR A 103 -5.72 -14.64 -2.36
CA THR A 103 -4.32 -14.30 -2.04
C THR A 103 -4.25 -13.35 -0.84
N VAL A 104 -5.15 -12.37 -0.75
CA VAL A 104 -5.27 -11.46 0.40
C VAL A 104 -5.74 -12.19 1.66
N GLN A 105 -6.66 -13.16 1.56
CA GLN A 105 -7.09 -14.00 2.69
C GLN A 105 -5.94 -14.86 3.25
N GLN A 106 -5.08 -15.38 2.37
CA GLN A 106 -3.89 -16.17 2.72
C GLN A 106 -2.78 -15.29 3.32
N LEU A 107 -2.49 -14.13 2.70
CA LEU A 107 -1.54 -13.14 3.22
C LEU A 107 -1.93 -12.70 4.65
N THR A 108 -3.18 -12.27 4.84
CA THR A 108 -3.70 -11.84 6.17
C THR A 108 -3.90 -12.99 7.16
N GLN A 109 -3.85 -14.25 6.71
CA GLN A 109 -3.74 -15.39 7.63
C GLN A 109 -2.32 -15.57 8.14
N ALA A 110 -1.30 -15.23 7.35
CA ALA A 110 0.11 -15.33 7.73
C ALA A 110 0.61 -14.12 8.54
N ILE A 111 0.32 -12.88 8.10
CA ILE A 111 0.81 -11.65 8.75
C ILE A 111 -0.09 -11.13 9.89
N GLY A 112 -1.26 -11.74 10.07
CA GLY A 112 -2.31 -11.28 10.99
C GLY A 112 -3.48 -10.61 10.26
N ARG A 113 -4.70 -10.81 10.78
CA ARG A 113 -5.92 -10.21 10.22
C ARG A 113 -6.14 -8.81 10.77
N GLN A 114 -6.69 -7.93 9.93
CA GLN A 114 -7.04 -6.56 10.30
C GLN A 114 -8.00 -6.55 11.50
N GLN A 115 -7.78 -5.64 12.44
CA GLN A 115 -8.66 -5.44 13.59
C GLN A 115 -10.03 -4.93 13.15
N ILE A 116 -11.09 -5.37 13.85
CA ILE A 116 -12.45 -4.89 13.60
C ILE A 116 -12.54 -3.44 14.12
N PRO A 117 -12.83 -2.43 13.27
CA PRO A 117 -12.98 -1.06 13.74
C PRO A 117 -14.28 -0.91 14.56
N PRO A 118 -14.31 -0.01 15.57
CA PRO A 118 -15.55 0.32 16.25
C PRO A 118 -16.52 1.00 15.27
N TYR A 119 -17.83 0.79 15.44
CA TYR A 119 -18.85 1.26 14.49
C TYR A 119 -18.77 2.77 14.21
N TRP A 120 -18.50 3.60 15.23
CA TRP A 120 -18.35 5.05 15.07
C TRP A 120 -17.12 5.45 14.24
N GLY A 121 -16.09 4.60 14.15
CA GLY A 121 -14.89 4.84 13.34
C GLY A 121 -15.15 4.80 11.83
N LEU A 122 -16.30 4.26 11.42
CA LEU A 122 -16.79 4.28 10.04
C LEU A 122 -17.56 5.58 9.70
N GLY A 123 -17.75 6.47 10.67
CA GLY A 123 -18.37 7.78 10.47
C GLY A 123 -17.47 8.80 9.77
N PHE A 124 -18.03 9.96 9.44
CA PHE A 124 -17.27 11.08 8.90
C PHE A 124 -16.40 11.73 9.99
N GLN A 125 -15.14 12.01 9.67
CA GLN A 125 -14.17 12.55 10.62
C GLN A 125 -13.73 13.97 10.22
N LEU A 126 -13.98 14.95 11.09
CA LEU A 126 -13.56 16.34 10.90
C LEU A 126 -12.25 16.60 11.65
N SER A 127 -11.18 16.95 10.93
CA SER A 127 -9.86 17.24 11.52
C SER A 127 -9.15 18.38 10.79
N ARG A 128 -8.24 19.04 11.49
CA ARG A 128 -7.37 20.13 11.00
C ARG A 128 -6.21 20.36 11.99
N TRP A 129 -5.00 20.57 11.47
CA TRP A 129 -3.92 21.22 12.22
C TRP A 129 -4.13 22.74 12.21
N GLY A 130 -4.00 23.40 13.36
CA GLY A 130 -4.42 24.80 13.55
C GLY A 130 -5.86 24.95 14.09
N TYR A 131 -6.26 24.09 15.03
CA TYR A 131 -7.37 24.38 15.96
C TYR A 131 -6.78 24.98 17.25
N ASP A 132 -6.42 26.26 17.19
CA ASP A 132 -5.57 26.90 18.21
C ASP A 132 -6.26 27.09 19.58
N ASN A 133 -7.56 26.86 19.66
CA ASN A 133 -8.34 26.84 20.89
C ASN A 133 -9.64 26.00 20.75
N LEU A 134 -10.30 25.75 21.87
CA LEU A 134 -11.54 24.97 21.96
C LEU A 134 -12.74 25.66 21.26
N GLU A 135 -12.77 26.99 21.22
CA GLU A 135 -13.86 27.75 20.58
C GLU A 135 -13.86 27.54 19.06
N ASN A 136 -12.68 27.61 18.42
CA ASN A 136 -12.49 27.35 17.00
C ASN A 136 -12.90 25.92 16.61
N MET A 137 -12.61 24.93 17.48
CA MET A 137 -13.05 23.55 17.28
C MET A 137 -14.58 23.42 17.42
N ASN A 138 -15.17 23.98 18.48
CA ASN A 138 -16.61 23.97 18.70
C ASN A 138 -17.39 24.68 17.59
N ALA A 139 -16.89 25.81 17.09
CA ALA A 139 -17.47 26.51 15.94
C ALA A 139 -17.44 25.64 14.66
N ALA A 140 -16.37 24.88 14.45
CA ALA A 140 -16.26 23.96 13.33
C ALA A 140 -17.20 22.73 13.43
N ILE A 141 -17.46 22.22 14.64
CA ILE A 141 -18.47 21.19 14.88
C ILE A 141 -19.88 21.78 14.68
N ASN A 142 -20.17 22.94 15.28
CA ASN A 142 -21.50 23.55 15.26
C ASN A 142 -21.96 23.94 13.85
N ARG A 143 -21.10 24.54 13.01
CA ARG A 143 -21.46 24.82 11.60
C ARG A 143 -21.79 23.55 10.81
N THR A 144 -21.11 22.44 11.12
CA THR A 144 -21.27 21.14 10.44
C THR A 144 -22.58 20.48 10.87
N ARG A 145 -22.98 20.63 12.15
CA ARG A 145 -24.31 20.27 12.66
C ARG A 145 -25.43 21.12 12.05
N VAL A 146 -25.28 22.44 11.98
CA VAL A 146 -26.27 23.36 11.37
C VAL A 146 -26.46 23.08 9.88
N ALA A 147 -25.41 22.65 9.18
CA ALA A 147 -25.49 22.18 7.79
C ALA A 147 -26.13 20.77 7.63
N ASN A 148 -26.54 20.11 8.72
CA ASN A 148 -27.06 18.74 8.76
C ASN A 148 -26.10 17.70 8.15
N ILE A 149 -24.79 17.93 8.24
CA ILE A 149 -23.76 16.97 7.78
C ILE A 149 -23.55 15.92 8.88
N PRO A 150 -23.67 14.61 8.57
CA PRO A 150 -23.40 13.53 9.52
C PRO A 150 -21.98 13.58 10.09
N GLN A 151 -21.87 13.29 11.39
CA GLN A 151 -20.66 13.28 12.23
C GLN A 151 -20.83 12.18 13.28
#